data_AF-A0AAW1WUA3-F1
#
_entry.id   AF-A0AAW1WUA3-F1
#
_cell.length_a   1.000
_cell.length_b   1.000
_cell.length_c   1.000
_cell.angle_alpha   90.00
_cell.angle_beta   90.00
_cell.angle_gamma   90.00
#
_symmetry.space_group_name_H-M   'P 1'
#
loop_
_entity.id
_entity.type
_entity.pdbx_description
1 polymer ?
#
loop_
_entity_poly.entity_id
_entity_poly.type
_entity_poly.pdbx_seq_one_letter_code
_entity_poly.pdbx_strand_id
1 'polypeptide(L)'
;MVENIQEESSWLTAKAIWTKLFDFLENPDHIIISSKGRPWVMTDKTPLHETPRASIQSFMLMSQTILRSRSTVTRNASKVVISGTSEYETAKLLKDLFWEFVKHQSRLHQRLLLIEGKISQLSNAGTR
;
A
#
# COMPACT_ATOMS: atom_id res chain seq x y z
N MET A 1 -39.60 -6.86 -14.82
CA MET A 1 -38.70 -5.98 -15.61
C MET A 1 -38.57 -4.62 -14.90
N VAL A 2 -38.26 -4.62 -13.60
CA VAL A 2 -38.16 -3.40 -12.76
C VAL A 2 -36.95 -3.50 -11.80
N GLU A 3 -36.54 -4.73 -11.44
CA GLU A 3 -35.34 -4.99 -10.63
C GLU A 3 -34.03 -4.58 -11.31
N ASN A 4 -33.94 -4.66 -12.65
CA ASN A 4 -32.71 -4.37 -13.40
C ASN A 4 -32.30 -2.88 -13.35
N ILE A 5 -33.26 -1.96 -13.25
CA ILE A 5 -32.99 -0.51 -13.23
C ILE A 5 -32.49 -0.06 -11.85
N GLN A 6 -32.92 -0.74 -10.79
CA GLN A 6 -32.51 -0.47 -9.40
C GLN A 6 -31.06 -0.91 -9.16
N GLU A 7 -30.67 -2.08 -9.68
CA GLU A 7 -29.28 -2.53 -9.67
C GLU A 7 -28.38 -1.63 -10.52
N GLU A 8 -28.88 -1.17 -11.68
CA GLU A 8 -28.14 -0.27 -12.54
C GLU A 8 -27.84 1.10 -11.89
N SER A 9 -28.84 1.63 -11.20
CA SER A 9 -28.71 2.89 -10.45
C SER A 9 -27.79 2.77 -9.23
N SER A 10 -27.75 1.60 -8.60
CA SER A 10 -26.90 1.30 -7.45
C SER A 10 -25.41 1.21 -7.82
N TRP A 11 -25.06 0.55 -8.93
CA TRP A 11 -23.66 0.47 -9.36
C TRP A 11 -23.13 1.83 -9.83
N LEU A 12 -23.95 2.66 -10.48
CA LEU A 12 -23.57 4.02 -10.90
C LEU A 12 -23.21 4.87 -9.68
N THR A 13 -24.02 4.77 -8.63
CA THR A 13 -23.81 5.49 -7.37
C THR A 13 -22.57 4.98 -6.64
N ALA A 14 -22.39 3.66 -6.56
CA ALA A 14 -21.19 3.06 -5.99
C ALA A 14 -19.92 3.49 -6.73
N LYS A 15 -19.95 3.50 -8.07
CA LYS A 15 -18.83 3.93 -8.91
C LYS A 15 -18.47 5.39 -8.65
N ALA A 16 -19.46 6.27 -8.56
CA ALA A 16 -19.24 7.68 -8.26
C ALA A 16 -18.70 7.94 -6.83
N ILE A 17 -19.10 7.12 -5.86
CA ILE A 17 -18.56 7.17 -4.49
C ILE A 17 -17.09 6.71 -4.50
N TRP A 18 -16.78 5.63 -5.21
CA TRP A 18 -15.43 5.12 -5.33
C TRP A 18 -14.48 6.13 -5.99
N THR A 19 -14.89 6.80 -7.07
CA THR A 19 -14.07 7.82 -7.71
C THR A 19 -13.80 8.99 -6.76
N LYS A 20 -14.84 9.51 -6.08
CA LYS A 20 -14.67 10.59 -5.10
C LYS A 20 -13.76 10.19 -3.93
N LEU A 21 -13.87 8.96 -3.46
CA LEU A 21 -12.99 8.44 -2.41
C LEU A 21 -11.55 8.35 -2.90
N PHE A 22 -11.34 7.91 -4.13
CA PHE A 22 -10.02 7.81 -4.74
C PHE A 22 -9.39 9.19 -4.91
N ASP A 23 -10.13 10.15 -5.48
CA ASP A 23 -9.71 11.55 -5.62
C ASP A 23 -9.36 12.18 -4.27
N PHE A 24 -10.12 11.84 -3.22
CA PHE A 24 -9.80 12.26 -1.86
C PHE A 24 -8.47 11.66 -1.40
N LEU A 25 -8.30 10.34 -1.50
CA LEU A 25 -7.08 9.67 -1.04
C LEU A 25 -5.81 10.06 -1.80
N GLU A 26 -5.91 10.45 -3.07
CA GLU A 26 -4.78 10.90 -3.89
C GLU A 26 -4.42 12.37 -3.70
N ASN A 27 -5.30 13.17 -3.10
CA ASN A 27 -5.07 14.60 -2.98
C ASN A 27 -3.85 14.89 -2.07
N PRO A 28 -2.83 15.60 -2.57
CA PRO A 28 -1.60 15.87 -1.82
C PRO A 28 -1.81 16.86 -0.66
N ASP A 29 -2.90 17.62 -0.66
CA ASP A 29 -3.17 18.66 0.34
C ASP A 29 -3.59 18.10 1.69
N HIS A 30 -3.86 16.80 1.77
CA HIS A 30 -4.20 16.17 3.04
C HIS A 30 -3.65 14.75 3.18
N ILE A 31 -3.47 14.34 4.42
CA ILE A 31 -3.00 13.00 4.77
C ILE A 31 -3.90 12.46 5.87
N ILE A 32 -4.34 11.21 5.72
CA ILE A 32 -5.02 10.50 6.79
C ILE A 32 -3.96 9.96 7.74
N ILE A 33 -4.05 10.31 9.02
CA ILE A 33 -3.15 9.80 10.06
C ILE A 33 -3.93 9.09 11.16
N SER A 34 -3.32 8.08 11.75
CA SER A 34 -3.80 7.51 13.02
C SER A 34 -3.66 8.53 14.16
N SER A 35 -4.34 8.29 15.28
CA SER A 35 -4.19 9.06 16.52
C SER A 35 -2.74 9.19 17.01
N LYS A 36 -1.84 8.30 16.56
CA LYS A 36 -0.40 8.33 16.86
C LYS A 36 0.45 9.01 15.78
N GLY A 37 -0.15 9.70 14.82
CA GLY A 37 0.58 10.42 13.77
C GLY A 37 1.07 9.55 12.60
N ARG A 38 0.79 8.24 12.60
CA ARG A 38 1.21 7.37 11.49
C ARG A 38 0.37 7.61 10.24
N PRO A 39 0.97 7.93 9.09
CA PRO A 39 0.24 8.14 7.85
C PRO A 39 -0.35 6.84 7.31
N TRP A 40 -1.54 6.92 6.73
CA TRP A 40 -2.08 5.88 5.87
C TRP A 40 -1.39 5.98 4.51
N VAL A 41 -0.80 4.87 4.09
CA VAL A 41 -0.15 4.76 2.79
C VAL A 41 -0.95 3.76 1.98
N MET A 42 -1.61 4.23 0.92
CA MET A 42 -2.18 3.34 -0.06
C MET A 42 -1.04 2.78 -0.90
N THR A 43 -0.99 1.46 -0.99
CA THR A 43 -0.06 0.77 -1.88
C THR A 43 -0.93 0.23 -2.99
N ASP A 44 -0.79 0.82 -4.18
CA ASP A 44 -1.64 0.44 -5.29
C ASP A 44 -1.56 -1.06 -5.55
N LYS A 45 -2.71 -1.64 -5.90
CA LYS A 45 -2.78 -2.96 -6.54
C LYS A 45 -2.34 -2.87 -8.00
N THR A 46 -1.33 -2.07 -8.31
CA THR A 46 -0.73 -2.13 -9.65
C THR A 46 -0.27 -3.58 -9.84
N PRO A 47 -0.51 -4.21 -11.00
CA PRO A 47 0.18 -5.43 -11.35
C PRO A 47 1.66 -5.07 -11.39
N LEU A 48 2.30 -5.33 -10.26
CA LEU A 48 3.66 -5.02 -9.90
C LEU A 48 4.57 -5.94 -10.72
N HIS A 49 4.59 -5.74 -12.03
CA HIS A 49 5.32 -6.58 -12.99
C HIS A 49 6.84 -6.41 -12.83
N GLU A 50 7.27 -5.37 -12.11
CA GLU A 50 8.67 -4.98 -11.99
C GLU A 50 9.23 -5.10 -10.56
N THR A 51 8.38 -5.18 -9.52
CA THR A 51 8.88 -5.38 -8.16
C THR A 51 8.39 -6.67 -7.53
N PRO A 52 9.29 -7.37 -6.84
CA PRO A 52 9.04 -8.72 -6.42
C PRO A 52 7.94 -8.81 -5.38
N ARG A 53 6.85 -9.47 -5.78
CA ARG A 53 5.64 -9.75 -5.00
C ARG A 53 5.91 -10.19 -3.55
N ALA A 54 6.96 -10.96 -3.31
CA ALA A 54 7.11 -11.69 -2.05
C ALA A 54 7.51 -10.81 -0.85
N SER A 55 8.40 -9.83 -1.03
CA SER A 55 8.96 -9.08 0.11
C SER A 55 8.01 -8.03 0.64
N ILE A 56 7.43 -7.18 -0.22
CA ILE A 56 6.46 -6.14 0.21
C ILE A 56 5.20 -6.80 0.79
N GLN A 57 4.70 -7.86 0.15
CA GLN A 57 3.51 -8.57 0.62
C GLN A 57 3.77 -9.29 1.96
N SER A 58 4.96 -9.86 2.17
CA SER A 58 5.35 -10.47 3.45
C SER A 58 5.47 -9.44 4.57
N PHE A 59 6.05 -8.26 4.30
CA PHE A 59 6.09 -7.14 5.27
C PHE A 59 4.69 -6.60 5.59
N MET A 60 3.80 -6.49 4.61
CA MET A 60 2.41 -6.12 4.82
C MET A 60 1.63 -7.16 5.62
N LEU A 61 1.90 -8.44 5.38
CA LEU A 61 1.27 -9.53 6.12
C LEU A 61 1.73 -9.52 7.58
N MET A 62 3.02 -9.30 7.83
CA MET A 62 3.63 -9.14 9.15
C MET A 62 3.09 -7.92 9.90
N SER A 63 2.93 -6.78 9.24
CA SER A 63 2.35 -5.58 9.88
C SER A 63 0.88 -5.79 10.22
N GLN A 64 0.12 -6.45 9.34
CA GLN A 64 -1.29 -6.78 9.60
C GLN A 64 -1.46 -7.81 10.73
N THR A 65 -0.60 -8.83 10.83
CA THR A 65 -0.66 -9.79 11.95
C THR A 65 -0.32 -9.13 13.30
N ILE A 66 0.66 -8.22 13.33
CA ILE A 66 0.98 -7.41 14.53
C ILE A 66 -0.19 -6.49 14.92
N LEU A 67 -0.90 -5.92 13.94
CA LEU A 67 -2.08 -5.10 14.22
C LEU A 67 -3.26 -5.94 14.72
N ARG A 68 -3.43 -7.17 14.19
CA ARG A 68 -4.50 -8.10 14.57
C ARG A 68 -4.28 -8.71 15.96
N SER A 69 -3.03 -8.97 16.37
CA SER A 69 -2.72 -9.46 17.71
C SER A 69 -2.91 -8.41 18.81
N ARG A 70 -3.10 -7.14 18.44
CA ARG A 70 -3.33 -6.01 19.36
C ARG A 70 -4.82 -5.65 19.52
N SER A 71 -5.73 -6.43 18.94
CA SER A 71 -7.15 -6.06 18.88
C SER A 71 -7.96 -6.65 20.04
N THR A 72 -7.97 -5.94 21.17
CA THR A 72 -9.19 -5.73 21.95
C THR A 72 -9.24 -4.26 22.39
N VAL A 73 -10.18 -3.50 21.83
CA VAL A 73 -10.64 -2.20 22.37
C VAL A 73 -9.63 -1.03 22.33
N THR A 74 -9.17 -0.61 21.16
CA THR A 74 -8.80 0.81 20.97
C THR A 74 -9.54 1.39 19.79
N ARG A 75 -10.44 2.33 20.08
CA ARG A 75 -11.07 3.22 19.12
C ARG A 75 -9.96 3.96 18.37
N ASN A 76 -9.55 3.42 17.24
CA ASN A 76 -8.49 3.99 16.40
C ASN A 76 -9.05 5.24 15.73
N ALA A 77 -9.06 6.35 16.45
CA ALA A 77 -9.42 7.65 15.89
C ALA A 77 -8.37 8.00 14.82
N SER A 78 -8.74 7.84 13.56
CA SER A 78 -7.96 8.37 12.45
C SER A 78 -8.48 9.77 12.17
N LYS A 79 -7.57 10.71 11.89
CA LYS A 79 -7.91 12.09 11.55
C LYS A 79 -7.25 12.49 10.24
N VAL A 80 -7.86 13.44 9.55
CA VAL A 80 -7.31 14.05 8.34
C VAL A 80 -6.50 15.27 8.77
N VAL A 81 -5.25 15.34 8.36
CA VAL A 81 -4.40 16.52 8.54
C VAL A 81 -4.21 17.23 7.21
N ILE A 82 -4.22 18.55 7.25
CA ILE A 82 -4.16 19.42 6.07
C ILE A 82 -2.75 19.99 5.94
N SER A 83 -2.32 20.24 4.69
CA SER A 83 -1.05 20.87 4.36
C SER A 83 -0.82 22.18 5.13
N GLY A 84 0.44 22.44 5.47
CA GLY A 84 0.84 23.61 6.27
C GLY A 84 0.71 23.42 7.78
N THR A 85 0.17 22.29 8.27
CA THR A 85 0.23 21.94 9.69
C THR A 85 1.51 21.18 10.02
N SER A 86 2.06 21.34 11.23
CA SER A 86 3.25 20.60 11.68
C SER A 86 3.02 19.07 11.69
N GLU A 87 1.79 18.65 11.99
CA GLU A 87 1.38 17.25 11.94
C GLU A 87 1.40 16.72 10.51
N TYR A 88 0.94 17.51 9.53
CA TYR A 88 1.03 17.15 8.12
C TYR A 88 2.48 17.00 7.66
N GLU A 89 3.37 17.95 7.98
CA GLU A 89 4.77 17.86 7.56
C GLU A 89 5.45 16.62 8.14
N THR A 90 5.16 16.30 9.41
CA THR A 90 5.65 15.07 10.05
C THR A 90 5.09 13.82 9.36
N ALA A 91 3.79 13.81 9.06
CA ALA A 91 3.14 12.68 8.38
C ALA A 91 3.67 12.49 6.96
N LYS A 92 3.93 13.58 6.24
CA LYS A 92 4.53 13.59 4.90
C LYS A 92 5.94 13.00 4.93
N LEU A 93 6.79 13.46 5.87
CA LEU A 93 8.13 12.90 6.04
C LEU A 93 8.11 11.39 6.30
N LEU A 94 7.21 10.92 7.18
CA LEU A 94 7.06 9.50 7.47
C LEU A 94 6.58 8.69 6.25
N LYS A 95 5.67 9.27 5.45
CA LYS A 95 5.18 8.67 4.21
C LYS A 95 6.31 8.54 3.18
N ASP A 96 7.09 9.60 3.01
CA ASP A 96 8.18 9.64 2.04
C ASP A 96 9.31 8.67 2.44
N LEU A 97 9.63 8.61 3.74
CA LEU A 97 10.59 7.65 4.29
C LEU A 97 10.15 6.20 4.06
N PHE A 98 8.86 5.91 4.25
CA PHE A 98 8.31 4.60 3.96
C PHE A 98 8.47 4.22 2.48
N TRP A 99 8.18 5.14 1.56
CA TRP A 99 8.34 4.89 0.13
C TRP A 99 9.79 4.67 -0.29
N GLU A 100 10.73 5.45 0.24
CA GLU A 100 12.15 5.23 -0.01
C GLU A 100 12.62 3.87 0.54
N PHE A 101 12.13 3.46 1.71
CA PHE A 101 12.37 2.11 2.21
C PHE A 101 11.83 1.03 1.27
N VAL A 102 10.57 1.15 0.82
CA VAL A 102 9.95 0.17 -0.10
C VAL A 102 10.72 0.07 -1.41
N LYS A 103 11.13 1.20 -1.98
CA LYS A 103 11.95 1.27 -3.19
C LYS A 103 13.34 0.68 -3.01
N HIS A 104 13.93 0.85 -1.83
CA HIS A 104 15.20 0.20 -1.51
C HIS A 104 15.04 -1.32 -1.44
N GLN A 105 14.01 -1.81 -0.76
CA GLN A 105 13.71 -3.24 -0.66
C GLN A 105 13.45 -3.88 -2.02
N SER A 106 12.72 -3.19 -2.91
CA SER A 106 12.46 -3.72 -4.25
C SER A 106 13.73 -3.91 -5.08
N ARG A 107 14.65 -2.93 -5.03
CA ARG A 107 15.98 -3.01 -5.68
C ARG A 107 16.82 -4.17 -5.14
N LEU A 108 16.82 -4.37 -3.83
CA LEU A 108 17.56 -5.48 -3.22
C LEU A 108 17.04 -6.83 -3.71
N HIS A 109 15.73 -7.00 -3.76
CA HIS A 109 15.16 -8.26 -4.20
C HIS A 109 15.34 -8.47 -5.72
N GLN A 110 15.24 -7.43 -6.56
CA GLN A 110 15.61 -7.54 -7.98
C GLN A 110 17.06 -8.05 -8.16
N ARG A 111 17.99 -7.53 -7.36
CA ARG A 111 19.39 -8.01 -7.36
C ARG A 111 19.50 -9.47 -6.92
N LEU A 112 18.75 -9.85 -5.89
CA LEU A 112 18.72 -11.23 -5.40
C LEU A 112 18.25 -12.20 -6.49
N LEU A 113 17.11 -11.91 -7.14
CA LEU A 113 16.58 -12.74 -8.23
C LEU A 113 17.57 -12.89 -9.39
N LEU A 114 18.29 -11.82 -9.73
CA LEU A 114 19.30 -11.86 -10.78
C LEU A 114 20.48 -12.78 -10.39
N ILE A 115 20.89 -12.77 -9.14
CA ILE A 115 21.97 -13.64 -8.64
C ILE A 115 21.49 -15.10 -8.59
N GLU A 116 20.30 -15.36 -8.05
CA GLU A 116 19.69 -16.70 -8.00
C GLU A 116 19.53 -17.31 -9.39
N GLY A 117 19.12 -16.50 -10.38
CA GLY A 117 19.03 -16.93 -11.77
C GLY A 117 20.38 -17.32 -12.36
N LYS A 118 21.45 -16.54 -12.10
CA LYS A 118 22.81 -16.88 -12.54
C LYS A 118 23.32 -18.17 -11.91
N ILE A 119 23.11 -18.35 -10.61
CA ILE A 119 23.51 -19.57 -9.89
C ILE A 119 22.78 -20.79 -10.47
N SER A 120 21.48 -20.69 -10.73
CA SER A 120 20.70 -21.78 -11.32
C SER A 120 21.16 -22.15 -12.74
N GLN A 121 21.56 -21.17 -13.55
CA GLN A 121 22.14 -21.44 -14.88
C GLN A 121 23.49 -22.14 -14.80
N LEU A 122 24.35 -21.72 -13.86
CA LEU A 122 25.66 -22.34 -13.62
C LEU A 122 25.54 -23.78 -13.13
N SER A 123 24.61 -24.09 -12.22
CA SER A 123 24.42 -25.47 -11.75
C SER A 123 23.97 -26.42 -12.85
N ASN A 124 23.13 -25.94 -13.78
CA ASN A 124 22.62 -26.72 -14.90
C ASN A 124 23.66 -26.92 -16.03
N ALA A 125 24.66 -26.06 -16.13
CA ALA A 125 25.74 -26.19 -17.10
C ALA A 125 26.80 -27.22 -16.70
N GLY A 126 26.98 -27.49 -15.41
CA GLY A 126 27.95 -28.48 -14.90
C GLY A 126 27.45 -29.93 -14.89
N THR A 127 26.22 -30.18 -15.34
CA THR A 127 25.57 -31.51 -15.36
C THR A 127 25.43 -32.12 -16.77
N ARG A 128 26.12 -31.55 -17.78
CA ARG A 128 26.19 -32.09 -19.15
C ARG A 128 27.59 -32.53 -19.52
#